data_AF-A0A5P9QFR8-F1
#
_entry.id   AF-A0A5P9QFR8-F1
#
_cell.length_a   1.000
_cell.length_b   1.000
_cell.length_c   1.000
_cell.angle_alpha   90.00
_cell.angle_beta   90.00
_cell.angle_gamma   90.00
#
_symmetry.space_group_name_H-M   'P 1'
#
loop_
_entity.id
_entity.type
_entity.pdbx_description
1 polymer ?
#
loop_
_entity_poly.entity_id
_entity_poly.type
_entity_poly.pdbx_seq_one_letter_code
_entity_poly.pdbx_strand_id
1 'polypeptide(L)'
;MKNHPAHTTPHGPRRVLAIVGAGALVLGASTLVGTGLAGDANAAESTVCTGYDTDGFTIFVQHDVTLGNDETEGSLALGGDLRLTKGTNLLHSTGLTPAGYSLPVVDGDPTRLLVGGTLDLTSQGDLQVTSAGRSDASQLGAIKFGDTAGLELTSRDGVDRLHEAGGSIDADPYVDVNDAADQTFDGDHAVTYAGSADVVTSRFPRLVAQGESLRTASGDGVAQATVHANGSDGSLSLTAGKLNVLTIDASTLGAFTALTFAGVTPGDGTELVVNVTGTGGTVRVPPLRGADMPGQPDATHPNPWAPYVTWNLTGAGTTTVTGDLVTGTILAPDVDLTVDANSPVEGQIVAKSLVTRGGEIHQYLAASSCTTPPPTPTETTTTPAPTPTDTTPAPTPTDTTPAPTPSGTTTTPAQPTTTPAPSSTTTSPAPVAPVTSSTPTTEVLATGGTAPSSGGSLATTGASVVGPLVAGAALVVGGLVLLLVRRRSARG
;
A
#
# COMPACT_ATOMS: atom_id res chain seq x y z
N MET A 1 -7.08 71.87 -37.28
CA MET A 1 -8.19 72.10 -38.24
C MET A 1 -9.31 71.12 -37.89
N LYS A 2 -10.50 71.66 -37.54
CA LYS A 2 -11.90 71.15 -37.64
C LYS A 2 -12.16 69.64 -37.51
N ASN A 3 -13.16 69.09 -36.81
CA ASN A 3 -14.29 69.52 -35.97
C ASN A 3 -14.88 68.22 -35.35
N HIS A 4 -15.35 68.24 -34.10
CA HIS A 4 -16.35 67.32 -33.52
C HIS A 4 -17.78 67.68 -34.03
N PRO A 5 -18.92 66.97 -33.76
CA PRO A 5 -19.20 65.93 -32.73
C PRO A 5 -20.16 64.75 -33.11
N ALA A 6 -20.25 63.79 -32.16
CA ALA A 6 -21.42 63.03 -31.63
C ALA A 6 -22.54 62.45 -32.52
N HIS A 7 -22.86 61.17 -32.28
CA HIS A 7 -24.24 60.74 -32.03
C HIS A 7 -24.32 59.63 -30.97
N THR A 8 -25.06 59.94 -29.91
CA THR A 8 -25.55 59.08 -28.83
C THR A 8 -26.85 58.41 -29.27
N THR A 9 -27.12 57.17 -28.84
CA THR A 9 -28.27 56.87 -27.96
C THR A 9 -28.26 55.42 -27.44
N PRO A 10 -28.84 55.18 -26.24
CA PRO A 10 -28.83 53.92 -25.51
C PRO A 10 -30.17 53.18 -25.62
N HIS A 11 -30.17 51.86 -25.43
CA HIS A 11 -31.38 51.14 -25.03
C HIS A 11 -31.17 50.48 -23.68
N GLY A 12 -31.96 50.95 -22.71
CA GLY A 12 -31.93 50.59 -21.31
C GLY A 12 -32.64 49.27 -20.96
N PRO A 13 -32.95 49.09 -19.67
CA PRO A 13 -33.20 47.80 -19.04
C PRO A 13 -34.65 47.34 -19.23
N ARG A 14 -34.84 46.05 -19.55
CA ARG A 14 -36.17 45.43 -19.46
C ARG A 14 -36.40 44.91 -18.04
N ARG A 15 -37.25 45.65 -17.32
CA ARG A 15 -37.88 45.27 -16.06
C ARG A 15 -38.81 44.05 -16.26
N VAL A 16 -38.72 43.14 -15.29
CA VAL A 16 -39.80 42.53 -14.51
C VAL A 16 -41.07 42.13 -15.26
N LEU A 17 -41.30 40.82 -15.35
CA LEU A 17 -42.64 40.27 -15.19
C LEU A 17 -42.58 39.07 -14.24
N ALA A 18 -42.97 39.32 -12.99
CA ALA A 18 -43.33 38.28 -12.04
C ALA A 18 -44.68 37.70 -12.47
N ILE A 19 -44.73 36.41 -12.79
CA ILE A 19 -45.97 35.65 -12.88
C ILE A 19 -46.07 34.81 -11.62
N VAL A 20 -46.99 35.25 -10.75
CA VAL A 20 -47.55 34.49 -9.65
C VAL A 20 -48.41 33.38 -10.28
N GLY A 21 -47.95 32.15 -10.18
CA GLY A 21 -48.72 30.94 -10.51
C GLY A 21 -48.84 30.08 -9.27
N ALA A 22 -49.92 30.29 -8.51
CA ALA A 22 -50.32 29.42 -7.41
C ALA A 22 -50.82 28.09 -7.99
N GLY A 23 -49.99 27.05 -7.92
CA GLY A 23 -50.37 25.67 -8.19
C GLY A 23 -50.32 24.88 -6.89
N ALA A 24 -51.49 24.71 -6.26
CA ALA A 24 -51.65 23.85 -5.10
C ALA A 24 -51.49 22.38 -5.52
N LEU A 25 -50.38 21.75 -5.10
CA LEU A 25 -50.25 20.31 -5.12
C LEU A 25 -50.43 19.79 -3.68
N VAL A 26 -51.65 19.36 -3.38
CA VAL A 26 -51.97 18.58 -2.19
C VAL A 26 -51.51 17.15 -2.45
N LEU A 27 -50.33 16.79 -1.95
CA LEU A 27 -49.94 15.39 -1.77
C LEU A 27 -50.08 15.08 -0.28
N GLY A 28 -51.01 14.18 0.02
CA GLY A 28 -51.40 13.80 1.37
C GLY A 28 -50.22 13.20 2.14
N ALA A 29 -49.92 13.82 3.28
CA ALA A 29 -49.12 13.21 4.32
C ALA A 29 -49.99 12.15 5.01
N SER A 30 -49.80 10.88 4.65
CA SER A 30 -50.27 9.76 5.44
C SER A 30 -49.33 9.60 6.64
N THR A 31 -49.70 10.18 7.78
CA THR A 31 -49.09 9.93 9.08
C THR A 31 -49.42 8.50 9.53
N LEU A 32 -48.58 7.54 9.14
CA LEU A 32 -48.49 6.28 9.87
C LEU A 32 -47.70 6.55 11.15
N VAL A 33 -48.42 6.72 12.25
CA VAL A 33 -47.87 6.59 13.61
C VAL A 33 -47.61 5.11 13.82
N GLY A 34 -46.49 4.63 13.29
CA GLY A 34 -45.91 3.37 13.70
C GLY A 34 -45.23 3.60 15.04
N THR A 35 -45.80 3.06 16.12
CA THR A 35 -45.08 2.84 17.37
C THR A 35 -44.01 1.79 17.10
N GLY A 36 -42.88 2.24 16.51
CA GLY A 36 -41.67 1.44 16.44
C GLY A 36 -41.21 1.22 17.87
N LEU A 37 -41.31 -0.03 18.33
CA LEU A 37 -40.45 -0.51 19.40
C LEU A 37 -39.04 -0.18 18.95
N ALA A 38 -38.38 0.75 19.65
CA ALA A 38 -36.96 0.95 19.53
C ALA A 38 -36.31 -0.39 19.92
N GLY A 39 -36.02 -1.21 18.91
CA GLY A 39 -35.04 -2.27 19.10
C GLY A 39 -33.75 -1.55 19.41
N ASP A 40 -33.20 -1.79 20.59
CA ASP A 40 -31.83 -1.41 20.91
C ASP A 40 -30.93 -2.03 19.85
N ALA A 41 -30.60 -1.24 18.84
CA ALA A 41 -29.52 -1.54 17.93
C ALA A 41 -28.26 -1.44 18.77
N ASN A 42 -27.86 -2.56 19.38
CA ASN A 42 -26.49 -2.73 19.85
C ASN A 42 -25.59 -2.36 18.66
N ALA A 43 -24.94 -1.20 18.73
CA ALA A 43 -23.91 -0.84 17.78
C ALA A 43 -22.90 -1.99 17.83
N ALA A 44 -22.80 -2.75 16.73
CA ALA A 44 -21.79 -3.78 16.63
C ALA A 44 -20.44 -3.10 16.89
N GLU A 45 -19.78 -3.49 17.97
CA GLU A 45 -18.46 -2.97 18.31
C GLU A 45 -17.52 -3.27 17.14
N SER A 46 -17.01 -2.21 16.51
CA SER A 46 -16.22 -2.36 15.29
C SER A 46 -14.87 -2.94 15.65
N THR A 47 -14.56 -4.14 15.12
CA THR A 47 -13.18 -4.63 15.08
C THR A 47 -12.30 -3.61 14.36
N VAL A 48 -11.19 -3.24 14.98
CA VAL A 48 -10.20 -2.31 14.42
C VAL A 48 -8.98 -3.12 13.98
N CYS A 49 -8.56 -2.97 12.73
CA CYS A 49 -7.43 -3.71 12.17
C CYS A 49 -6.36 -2.77 11.60
N THR A 50 -5.09 -3.17 11.69
CA THR A 50 -3.93 -2.47 11.10
C THR A 50 -3.39 -3.14 9.83
N GLY A 51 -3.97 -4.27 9.42
CA GLY A 51 -3.74 -4.86 8.09
C GLY A 51 -4.65 -4.21 7.07
N TYR A 52 -4.08 -3.67 5.99
CA TYR A 52 -4.83 -2.97 4.94
C TYR A 52 -5.19 -3.91 3.80
N ASP A 53 -6.43 -3.79 3.30
CA ASP A 53 -6.92 -4.54 2.15
C ASP A 53 -6.31 -3.97 0.85
N THR A 54 -5.04 -4.27 0.63
CA THR A 54 -4.23 -3.78 -0.51
C THR A 54 -3.63 -4.94 -1.31
N ASP A 55 -4.03 -6.20 -1.05
CA ASP A 55 -3.38 -7.42 -1.55
C ASP A 55 -1.86 -7.52 -1.27
N GLY A 56 -1.32 -6.67 -0.42
CA GLY A 56 0.12 -6.60 -0.17
C GLY A 56 0.90 -5.75 -1.17
N PHE A 57 0.23 -4.91 -1.97
CA PHE A 57 0.94 -3.91 -2.79
C PHE A 57 1.67 -2.89 -1.90
N THR A 58 2.90 -2.50 -2.26
CA THR A 58 3.67 -1.48 -1.51
C THR A 58 3.08 -0.09 -1.69
N ILE A 59 2.66 0.22 -2.91
CA ILE A 59 1.96 1.44 -3.24
C ILE A 59 0.61 1.05 -3.83
N PHE A 60 -0.48 1.50 -3.23
CA PHE A 60 -1.85 1.16 -3.61
C PHE A 60 -2.69 2.44 -3.73
N VAL A 61 -3.02 2.84 -4.95
CA VAL A 61 -3.57 4.18 -5.24
C VAL A 61 -4.88 4.13 -6.03
N GLN A 62 -5.93 4.83 -5.59
CA GLN A 62 -7.25 4.72 -6.20
C GLN A 62 -7.31 5.22 -7.64
N HIS A 63 -6.63 6.33 -7.90
CA HIS A 63 -6.64 7.05 -9.17
C HIS A 63 -5.21 7.13 -9.71
N ASP A 64 -4.82 8.30 -10.20
CA ASP A 64 -3.57 8.51 -10.93
C ASP A 64 -2.36 8.56 -9.99
N VAL A 65 -1.23 8.13 -10.55
CA VAL A 65 0.09 8.24 -9.91
C VAL A 65 1.03 9.02 -10.82
N THR A 66 1.68 10.04 -10.26
CA THR A 66 2.83 10.70 -10.88
C THR A 66 4.10 10.28 -10.15
N LEU A 67 4.93 9.46 -10.79
CA LEU A 67 6.22 9.03 -10.25
C LEU A 67 7.34 10.01 -10.63
N GLY A 68 8.06 10.42 -9.61
CA GLY A 68 9.29 11.22 -9.69
C GLY A 68 10.33 10.83 -8.65
N ASN A 69 10.14 9.69 -7.98
CA ASN A 69 11.11 9.08 -7.07
C ASN A 69 12.24 8.38 -7.85
N ASP A 70 13.35 8.12 -7.18
CA ASP A 70 14.50 7.44 -7.77
C ASP A 70 14.27 5.93 -7.84
N GLU A 71 13.66 5.37 -6.79
CA GLU A 71 13.48 3.94 -6.63
C GLU A 71 12.23 3.59 -5.82
N THR A 72 11.58 2.48 -6.17
CA THR A 72 10.61 1.78 -5.35
C THR A 72 10.98 0.30 -5.28
N GLU A 73 11.15 -0.22 -4.08
CA GLU A 73 11.19 -1.65 -3.81
C GLU A 73 9.77 -2.15 -3.55
N GLY A 74 9.42 -3.28 -4.14
CA GLY A 74 8.12 -3.90 -3.97
C GLY A 74 7.25 -3.93 -5.20
N SER A 75 6.02 -3.46 -5.04
CA SER A 75 4.99 -3.49 -6.06
C SER A 75 4.11 -2.24 -6.02
N LEU A 76 3.59 -1.86 -7.18
CA LEU A 76 2.75 -0.69 -7.39
C LEU A 76 1.44 -1.11 -8.05
N ALA A 77 0.32 -0.70 -7.45
CA ALA A 77 -0.99 -0.78 -8.06
C ALA A 77 -1.69 0.58 -8.04
N LEU A 78 -2.24 0.97 -9.17
CA LEU A 78 -3.05 2.17 -9.30
C LEU A 78 -4.33 1.90 -10.11
N GLY A 79 -5.42 2.59 -9.78
CA GLY A 79 -6.68 2.47 -10.51
C GLY A 79 -6.79 3.38 -11.73
N GLY A 80 -5.96 4.43 -11.82
CA GLY A 80 -5.96 5.41 -12.92
C GLY A 80 -4.72 5.35 -13.80
N ASP A 81 -4.30 6.50 -14.31
CA ASP A 81 -3.18 6.63 -15.24
C ASP A 81 -1.83 6.79 -14.53
N LEU A 82 -0.79 6.24 -15.16
CA LEU A 82 0.59 6.37 -14.70
C LEU A 82 1.30 7.50 -15.45
N ARG A 83 1.82 8.48 -14.72
CA ARG A 83 2.65 9.57 -15.25
C ARG A 83 4.08 9.46 -14.71
N LEU A 84 5.07 9.65 -15.59
CA LEU A 84 6.50 9.62 -15.26
C LEU A 84 7.10 11.01 -15.46
N THR A 85 7.83 11.50 -14.45
CA THR A 85 8.47 12.83 -14.51
C THR A 85 9.98 12.78 -14.72
N LYS A 86 10.57 11.60 -14.51
CA LYS A 86 11.98 11.26 -14.72
C LYS A 86 12.10 9.72 -14.76
N GLY A 87 13.31 9.21 -15.00
CA GLY A 87 13.61 7.79 -14.85
C GLY A 87 13.46 7.30 -13.41
N THR A 88 12.71 6.21 -13.21
CA THR A 88 12.44 5.57 -11.92
C THR A 88 12.61 4.05 -12.02
N ASN A 89 13.12 3.41 -10.96
CA ASN A 89 13.18 1.95 -10.87
C ASN A 89 12.07 1.39 -9.98
N LEU A 90 11.44 0.30 -10.41
CA LEU A 90 10.55 -0.54 -9.60
C LEU A 90 11.12 -1.96 -9.55
N LEU A 91 11.69 -2.33 -8.40
CA LEU A 91 12.40 -3.61 -8.24
C LEU A 91 11.96 -4.42 -7.03
N HIS A 92 12.50 -5.63 -6.87
CA HIS A 92 12.19 -6.43 -5.69
C HIS A 92 12.95 -5.93 -4.45
N SER A 93 14.28 -5.88 -4.51
CA SER A 93 15.06 -5.41 -3.35
C SER A 93 16.46 -4.98 -3.75
N THR A 94 16.99 -3.93 -3.13
CA THR A 94 18.42 -3.60 -3.12
C THR A 94 19.15 -4.26 -1.93
N GLY A 95 18.41 -4.92 -1.05
CA GLY A 95 18.89 -5.46 0.23
C GLY A 95 18.54 -4.62 1.46
N LEU A 96 17.76 -3.54 1.29
CA LEU A 96 17.30 -2.66 2.38
C LEU A 96 15.88 -3.00 2.87
N THR A 97 15.09 -3.74 2.09
CA THR A 97 13.79 -4.28 2.54
C THR A 97 13.89 -5.65 3.20
N PRO A 98 12.87 -6.07 3.97
CA PRO A 98 12.78 -7.41 4.51
C PRO A 98 12.91 -8.46 3.39
N ALA A 99 13.84 -9.40 3.56
CA ALA A 99 14.02 -10.47 2.59
C ALA A 99 12.78 -11.39 2.53
N GLY A 100 12.43 -11.85 1.33
CA GLY A 100 11.48 -12.96 1.16
C GLY A 100 9.99 -12.58 1.22
N TYR A 101 9.63 -11.31 1.06
CA TYR A 101 8.22 -10.96 0.86
C TYR A 101 7.70 -11.52 -0.47
N SER A 102 6.42 -11.89 -0.50
CA SER A 102 5.72 -12.32 -1.71
C SER A 102 5.14 -11.12 -2.45
N LEU A 103 5.06 -11.21 -3.77
CA LEU A 103 4.31 -10.24 -4.55
C LEU A 103 2.80 -10.48 -4.41
N PRO A 104 1.97 -9.43 -4.56
CA PRO A 104 0.54 -9.57 -4.77
C PRO A 104 0.24 -10.47 -5.96
N VAL A 105 -0.85 -11.24 -5.90
CA VAL A 105 -1.27 -12.13 -6.99
C VAL A 105 -2.53 -11.58 -7.64
N VAL A 106 -2.46 -11.26 -8.93
CA VAL A 106 -3.57 -10.75 -9.73
C VAL A 106 -3.83 -11.70 -10.88
N ASP A 107 -5.05 -12.23 -10.94
CA ASP A 107 -5.47 -13.22 -11.94
C ASP A 107 -4.59 -14.50 -11.98
N GLY A 108 -4.00 -14.86 -10.84
CA GLY A 108 -3.13 -16.02 -10.71
C GLY A 108 -1.64 -15.73 -10.86
N ASP A 109 -1.26 -14.52 -11.28
CA ASP A 109 0.14 -14.15 -11.48
C ASP A 109 0.65 -13.23 -10.38
N PRO A 110 1.86 -13.49 -9.82
CA PRO A 110 2.55 -12.50 -9.01
C PRO A 110 2.74 -11.23 -9.85
N THR A 111 2.33 -10.07 -9.33
CA THR A 111 2.22 -8.82 -10.08
C THR A 111 3.06 -7.75 -9.39
N ARG A 112 3.97 -7.12 -10.14
CA ARG A 112 4.81 -6.02 -9.65
C ARG A 112 4.26 -4.66 -10.02
N LEU A 113 3.68 -4.53 -11.21
CA LEU A 113 3.04 -3.30 -11.67
C LEU A 113 1.63 -3.60 -12.18
N LEU A 114 0.63 -2.95 -11.57
CA LEU A 114 -0.76 -2.99 -12.01
C LEU A 114 -1.24 -1.56 -12.27
N VAL A 115 -1.52 -1.22 -13.52
CA VAL A 115 -2.04 0.09 -13.93
C VAL A 115 -3.48 -0.06 -14.36
N GLY A 116 -4.41 0.63 -13.69
CA GLY A 116 -5.84 0.56 -14.00
C GLY A 116 -6.21 1.26 -15.31
N GLY A 117 -5.54 2.36 -15.63
CA GLY A 117 -5.66 3.10 -16.87
C GLY A 117 -4.51 2.81 -17.83
N THR A 118 -3.87 3.87 -18.33
CA THR A 118 -2.78 3.82 -19.32
C THR A 118 -1.50 4.52 -18.84
N LEU A 119 -0.45 4.49 -19.67
CA LEU A 119 0.73 5.35 -19.54
C LEU A 119 0.41 6.73 -20.13
N ASP A 120 0.52 7.80 -19.34
CA ASP A 120 0.38 9.18 -19.80
C ASP A 120 1.50 9.51 -20.79
N LEU A 121 1.17 9.60 -22.08
CA LEU A 121 2.11 9.89 -23.17
C LEU A 121 2.71 11.30 -23.14
N THR A 122 2.28 12.17 -22.21
CA THR A 122 2.91 13.47 -21.95
C THR A 122 3.96 13.41 -20.82
N SER A 123 4.28 12.20 -20.36
CA SER A 123 5.37 11.92 -19.44
C SER A 123 6.74 12.27 -20.03
N GLN A 124 7.71 12.53 -19.16
CA GLN A 124 9.06 13.01 -19.51
C GLN A 124 10.15 12.08 -18.96
N GLY A 125 9.83 10.81 -18.75
CA GLY A 125 10.78 9.83 -18.25
C GLY A 125 10.28 8.41 -18.43
N ASP A 126 11.05 7.48 -17.88
CA ASP A 126 10.87 6.05 -18.05
C ASP A 126 10.73 5.30 -16.73
N LEU A 127 10.13 4.11 -16.80
CA LEU A 127 10.00 3.19 -15.68
C LEU A 127 10.70 1.87 -15.99
N GLN A 128 11.73 1.56 -15.22
CA GLN A 128 12.43 0.28 -15.29
C GLN A 128 11.81 -0.67 -14.28
N VAL A 129 11.12 -1.70 -14.74
CA VAL A 129 10.53 -2.73 -13.88
C VAL A 129 11.40 -3.99 -13.93
N THR A 130 11.84 -4.46 -12.77
CA THR A 130 12.76 -5.60 -12.67
C THR A 130 12.53 -6.45 -11.42
N SER A 131 12.84 -7.75 -11.49
CA SER A 131 12.79 -8.63 -10.31
C SER A 131 14.15 -8.67 -9.59
N ALA A 132 15.04 -7.72 -9.86
CA ALA A 132 16.33 -7.61 -9.19
C ALA A 132 16.17 -7.63 -7.67
N GLY A 133 17.00 -8.44 -6.99
CA GLY A 133 16.93 -8.67 -5.55
C GLY A 133 16.09 -9.87 -5.12
N ARG A 134 15.39 -10.55 -6.04
CA ARG A 134 14.62 -11.77 -5.72
C ARG A 134 15.50 -12.93 -5.27
N SER A 135 14.90 -13.80 -4.47
CA SER A 135 15.45 -15.09 -4.05
C SER A 135 14.61 -16.29 -4.50
N ASP A 136 13.38 -16.08 -4.97
CA ASP A 136 12.44 -17.13 -5.39
C ASP A 136 11.73 -16.84 -6.72
N ALA A 137 11.20 -17.88 -7.38
CA ALA A 137 10.45 -17.75 -8.63
C ALA A 137 9.08 -17.06 -8.46
N SER A 138 8.45 -17.19 -7.29
CA SER A 138 7.21 -16.48 -6.95
C SER A 138 7.36 -14.96 -6.85
N GLN A 139 8.60 -14.45 -6.89
CA GLN A 139 8.93 -13.03 -6.88
C GLN A 139 9.19 -12.49 -8.29
N LEU A 140 8.90 -13.29 -9.33
CA LEU A 140 8.79 -12.85 -10.70
C LEU A 140 7.45 -12.16 -10.90
N GLY A 141 7.50 -10.84 -11.01
CA GLY A 141 6.32 -10.01 -11.08
C GLY A 141 5.97 -9.65 -12.51
N ALA A 142 4.73 -9.94 -12.88
CA ALA A 142 4.12 -9.50 -14.11
C ALA A 142 3.80 -8.00 -14.07
N ILE A 143 3.57 -7.47 -15.26
CA ILE A 143 3.08 -6.11 -15.50
C ILE A 143 1.75 -6.18 -16.24
N LYS A 144 0.76 -5.43 -15.75
CA LYS A 144 -0.60 -5.42 -16.28
C LYS A 144 -1.10 -3.97 -16.40
N PHE A 145 -1.66 -3.61 -17.56
CA PHE A 145 -2.34 -2.32 -17.80
C PHE A 145 -3.82 -2.54 -18.12
N GLY A 146 -4.70 -1.64 -17.70
CA GLY A 146 -6.12 -1.70 -18.04
C GLY A 146 -6.43 -1.18 -19.43
N ASP A 147 -5.65 -0.21 -19.91
CA ASP A 147 -5.73 0.36 -21.24
C ASP A 147 -4.34 0.52 -21.86
N THR A 148 -4.21 0.06 -23.10
CA THR A 148 -2.97 0.10 -23.89
C THR A 148 -3.20 0.77 -25.24
N ALA A 149 -4.35 1.42 -25.43
CA ALA A 149 -4.63 2.19 -26.64
C ALA A 149 -3.56 3.27 -26.83
N GLY A 150 -2.94 3.30 -28.01
CA GLY A 150 -1.85 4.22 -28.31
C GLY A 150 -0.47 3.75 -27.83
N LEU A 151 -0.38 2.56 -27.22
CA LEU A 151 0.89 1.93 -26.85
C LEU A 151 1.21 0.74 -27.76
N GLU A 152 2.49 0.46 -27.94
CA GLU A 152 2.97 -0.76 -28.57
C GLU A 152 4.07 -1.41 -27.73
N LEU A 153 4.12 -2.75 -27.76
CA LEU A 153 5.12 -3.55 -27.07
C LEU A 153 6.17 -4.01 -28.08
N THR A 154 7.44 -3.75 -27.80
CA THR A 154 8.56 -4.15 -28.65
C THR A 154 9.70 -4.74 -27.83
N SER A 155 10.31 -5.82 -28.33
CA SER A 155 11.50 -6.40 -27.71
C SER A 155 12.77 -5.74 -28.26
N ARG A 156 13.67 -5.32 -27.38
CA ARG A 156 14.93 -4.63 -27.69
C ARG A 156 16.03 -5.04 -26.71
N ASP A 157 17.13 -5.59 -27.22
CA ASP A 157 18.33 -5.90 -26.43
C ASP A 157 18.10 -6.74 -25.14
N GLY A 158 17.11 -7.65 -25.17
CA GLY A 158 16.76 -8.49 -24.01
C GLY A 158 15.90 -7.78 -22.96
N VAL A 159 15.20 -6.74 -23.37
CA VAL A 159 14.18 -6.01 -22.61
C VAL A 159 12.93 -5.91 -23.48
N ASP A 160 11.78 -6.17 -22.88
CA ASP A 160 10.49 -5.84 -23.47
C ASP A 160 10.10 -4.40 -23.08
N ARG A 161 9.78 -3.57 -24.08
CA ARG A 161 9.46 -2.14 -23.90
C ARG A 161 8.05 -1.82 -24.35
N LEU A 162 7.26 -1.24 -23.45
CA LEU A 162 5.97 -0.63 -23.76
C LEU A 162 6.16 0.87 -23.99
N HIS A 163 5.81 1.38 -25.17
CA HIS A 163 6.02 2.79 -25.55
C HIS A 163 4.92 3.33 -26.46
N GLU A 164 4.96 4.62 -26.80
CA GLU A 164 4.02 5.25 -27.75
C GLU A 164 4.04 4.55 -29.12
N ALA A 165 2.86 4.14 -29.60
CA ALA A 165 2.70 3.46 -30.88
C ALA A 165 3.04 4.38 -32.07
N GLY A 166 3.96 3.92 -32.92
CA GLY A 166 4.46 4.71 -34.06
C GLY A 166 5.43 5.83 -33.66
N GLY A 167 5.75 5.93 -32.37
CA GLY A 167 6.80 6.79 -31.84
C GLY A 167 8.19 6.19 -32.05
N SER A 168 9.21 6.92 -31.60
CA SER A 168 10.57 6.38 -31.52
C SER A 168 10.67 5.45 -30.30
N ILE A 169 11.16 4.23 -30.50
CA ILE A 169 11.35 3.24 -29.41
C ILE A 169 12.22 3.76 -28.26
N ASP A 170 13.12 4.70 -28.53
CA ASP A 170 14.05 5.31 -27.55
C ASP A 170 13.59 6.70 -27.06
N ALA A 171 12.36 7.11 -27.39
CA ALA A 171 11.80 8.36 -26.90
C ALA A 171 10.94 8.11 -25.65
N ASP A 172 11.07 8.99 -24.66
CA ASP A 172 10.15 9.00 -23.53
C ASP A 172 8.72 9.35 -23.97
N PRO A 173 7.70 8.79 -23.31
CA PRO A 173 7.82 7.85 -22.18
C PRO A 173 7.78 6.38 -22.60
N TYR A 174 8.41 5.53 -21.79
CA TYR A 174 8.33 4.08 -21.93
C TYR A 174 8.40 3.34 -20.59
N VAL A 175 7.94 2.09 -20.59
CA VAL A 175 8.12 1.14 -19.49
C VAL A 175 8.97 -0.02 -20.00
N ASP A 176 10.10 -0.24 -19.35
CA ASP A 176 11.01 -1.34 -19.64
C ASP A 176 10.80 -2.50 -18.68
N VAL A 177 10.88 -3.70 -19.23
CA VAL A 177 10.75 -4.96 -18.51
C VAL A 177 11.97 -5.79 -18.80
N ASN A 178 12.75 -6.04 -17.77
CA ASN A 178 14.00 -6.77 -17.94
C ASN A 178 13.73 -8.28 -18.04
N ASP A 179 13.71 -8.81 -19.27
CA ASP A 179 13.56 -10.25 -19.54
C ASP A 179 14.69 -11.05 -18.89
N ALA A 180 15.90 -10.49 -18.78
CA ALA A 180 17.03 -11.14 -18.12
C ALA A 180 16.84 -11.28 -16.60
N ALA A 181 15.83 -10.65 -16.02
CA ALA A 181 15.39 -10.86 -14.64
C ALA A 181 14.21 -11.85 -14.51
N ASP A 182 13.84 -12.55 -15.60
CA ASP A 182 12.62 -13.35 -15.79
C ASP A 182 11.32 -12.58 -15.48
N GLN A 183 11.33 -11.25 -15.63
CA GLN A 183 10.07 -10.51 -15.71
C GLN A 183 9.47 -10.67 -17.09
N THR A 184 8.14 -10.70 -17.13
CA THR A 184 7.38 -10.77 -18.37
C THR A 184 6.22 -9.79 -18.27
N PHE A 185 5.83 -9.18 -19.39
CA PHE A 185 4.43 -8.81 -19.53
C PHE A 185 3.61 -10.10 -19.45
N ASP A 186 2.41 -10.04 -18.85
CA ASP A 186 1.53 -11.21 -18.65
C ASP A 186 1.63 -12.22 -19.82
N GLY A 187 1.75 -13.51 -19.52
CA GLY A 187 2.37 -14.61 -20.31
C GLY A 187 1.87 -14.83 -21.75
N ASP A 188 0.96 -14.00 -22.22
CA ASP A 188 0.49 -13.88 -23.59
C ASP A 188 1.01 -12.61 -24.33
N HIS A 189 1.92 -11.82 -23.73
CA HIS A 189 2.26 -10.45 -24.16
C HIS A 189 1.03 -9.51 -24.25
N ALA A 190 -0.09 -9.91 -23.65
CA ALA A 190 -1.32 -9.16 -23.60
C ALA A 190 -1.20 -8.15 -22.46
N VAL A 191 -0.68 -6.97 -22.78
CA VAL A 191 -0.50 -5.88 -21.81
C VAL A 191 -1.85 -5.43 -21.21
N THR A 192 -2.99 -5.80 -21.81
CA THR A 192 -4.34 -5.39 -21.40
C THR A 192 -5.02 -6.40 -20.47
N TYR A 193 -5.13 -6.05 -19.18
CA TYR A 193 -6.03 -6.68 -18.21
C TYR A 193 -7.19 -5.73 -17.88
N ALA A 194 -8.33 -5.91 -18.55
CA ALA A 194 -9.49 -5.01 -18.44
C ALA A 194 -10.07 -4.86 -17.01
N GLY A 195 -9.73 -5.78 -16.09
CA GLY A 195 -10.14 -5.71 -14.68
C GLY A 195 -9.18 -4.92 -13.78
N SER A 196 -8.08 -4.36 -14.30
CA SER A 196 -7.01 -3.74 -13.50
C SER A 196 -7.54 -2.64 -12.56
N ALA A 197 -8.38 -1.74 -13.09
CA ALA A 197 -8.94 -0.65 -12.31
C ALA A 197 -9.86 -1.16 -11.16
N ASP A 198 -10.63 -2.23 -11.39
CA ASP A 198 -11.57 -2.77 -10.40
C ASP A 198 -10.84 -3.48 -9.25
N VAL A 199 -9.71 -4.14 -9.52
CA VAL A 199 -8.83 -4.74 -8.49
C VAL A 199 -8.44 -3.68 -7.45
N VAL A 200 -8.20 -2.45 -7.90
CA VAL A 200 -7.77 -1.36 -7.03
C VAL A 200 -8.96 -0.62 -6.42
N THR A 201 -9.82 -0.05 -7.27
CA THR A 201 -10.86 0.90 -6.86
C THR A 201 -11.93 0.30 -5.94
N SER A 202 -12.21 -1.00 -6.06
CA SER A 202 -13.23 -1.68 -5.25
C SER A 202 -12.91 -1.76 -3.75
N ARG A 203 -11.64 -1.59 -3.37
CA ARG A 203 -11.16 -1.69 -1.98
C ARG A 203 -11.23 -0.38 -1.21
N PHE A 204 -11.18 0.75 -1.92
CA PHE A 204 -11.07 2.08 -1.32
C PHE A 204 -12.22 2.44 -0.36
N PRO A 205 -13.49 2.09 -0.61
CA PRO A 205 -14.55 2.32 0.38
C PRO A 205 -14.27 1.65 1.74
N ARG A 206 -13.64 0.46 1.75
CA ARG A 206 -13.25 -0.23 2.99
C ARG A 206 -12.02 0.40 3.62
N LEU A 207 -11.03 0.80 2.82
CA LEU A 207 -9.83 1.48 3.31
C LEU A 207 -10.18 2.82 3.96
N VAL A 208 -11.11 3.60 3.40
CA VAL A 208 -11.63 4.83 4.01
C VAL A 208 -12.33 4.52 5.34
N ALA A 209 -13.25 3.54 5.35
CA ALA A 209 -13.93 3.14 6.58
C ALA A 209 -12.97 2.63 7.67
N GLN A 210 -11.90 1.94 7.28
CA GLN A 210 -10.84 1.48 8.17
C GLN A 210 -10.05 2.66 8.75
N GLY A 211 -9.67 3.62 7.89
CA GLY A 211 -9.04 4.87 8.31
C GLY A 211 -9.87 5.65 9.34
N GLU A 212 -11.18 5.78 9.11
CA GLU A 212 -12.10 6.40 10.07
C GLU A 212 -12.22 5.59 11.38
N SER A 213 -12.28 4.26 11.29
CA SER A 213 -12.35 3.38 12.46
C SER A 213 -11.11 3.51 13.36
N LEU A 214 -9.92 3.67 12.75
CA LEU A 214 -8.66 3.92 13.45
C LEU A 214 -8.63 5.28 14.17
N ARG A 215 -9.36 6.30 13.66
CA ARG A 215 -9.50 7.61 14.31
C ARG A 215 -10.29 7.56 15.60
N THR A 216 -11.27 6.66 15.67
CA THR A 216 -12.19 6.54 16.81
C THR A 216 -11.91 5.30 17.67
N ALA A 217 -10.81 4.59 17.40
CA ALA A 217 -10.47 3.35 18.08
C ALA A 217 -10.40 3.54 19.61
N SER A 218 -11.10 2.66 20.32
CA SER A 218 -11.22 2.68 21.79
C SER A 218 -11.58 1.28 22.32
N GLY A 219 -11.57 1.10 23.64
CA GLY A 219 -11.86 -0.17 24.31
C GLY A 219 -10.62 -0.86 24.88
N ASP A 220 -10.80 -2.03 25.51
CA ASP A 220 -9.77 -2.67 26.33
C ASP A 220 -8.49 -3.05 25.57
N GLY A 221 -8.57 -3.31 24.27
CA GLY A 221 -7.40 -3.62 23.44
C GLY A 221 -6.67 -2.39 22.88
N VAL A 222 -7.18 -1.18 23.15
CA VAL A 222 -6.62 0.09 22.66
C VAL A 222 -6.04 0.89 23.82
N ALA A 223 -4.85 1.43 23.64
CA ALA A 223 -4.22 2.37 24.57
C ALA A 223 -4.02 3.71 23.88
N GLN A 224 -4.20 4.81 24.63
CA GLN A 224 -3.86 6.14 24.14
C GLN A 224 -2.36 6.36 24.34
N ALA A 225 -1.62 6.46 23.24
CA ALA A 225 -0.23 6.82 23.26
C ALA A 225 -0.07 8.31 23.60
N THR A 226 1.02 8.65 24.28
CA THR A 226 1.30 10.02 24.68
C THR A 226 2.70 10.43 24.24
N VAL A 227 2.82 11.66 23.75
CA VAL A 227 4.13 12.28 23.49
C VAL A 227 4.41 13.36 24.54
N HIS A 228 5.57 13.26 25.17
CA HIS A 228 6.08 14.28 26.10
C HIS A 228 7.18 15.07 25.41
N ALA A 229 6.99 16.38 25.26
CA ALA A 229 7.98 17.25 24.65
C ALA A 229 9.12 17.58 25.64
N ASN A 230 10.36 17.47 25.18
CA ASN A 230 11.55 18.01 25.82
C ASN A 230 12.30 18.89 24.81
N GLY A 231 11.90 20.17 24.74
CA GLY A 231 12.33 21.02 23.63
C GLY A 231 11.75 20.53 22.31
N SER A 232 12.59 20.31 21.30
CA SER A 232 12.19 19.73 20.02
C SER A 232 12.21 18.19 20.01
N ASP A 233 12.67 17.52 21.06
CA ASP A 233 12.65 16.07 21.12
C ASP A 233 11.34 15.58 21.75
N GLY A 234 10.65 14.65 21.09
CA GLY A 234 9.43 14.02 21.62
C GLY A 234 9.72 12.66 22.22
N SER A 235 9.28 12.41 23.46
CA SER A 235 9.33 11.10 24.09
C SER A 235 7.97 10.41 23.99
N LEU A 236 7.88 9.36 23.18
CA LEU A 236 6.66 8.64 22.85
C LEU A 236 6.48 7.43 23.77
N SER A 237 5.41 7.41 24.55
CA SER A 237 5.06 6.31 25.44
C SER A 237 3.97 5.43 24.84
N LEU A 238 4.24 4.13 24.77
CA LEU A 238 3.33 3.09 24.29
C LEU A 238 3.00 2.10 25.43
N THR A 239 1.90 1.38 25.30
CA THR A 239 1.49 0.28 26.16
C THR A 239 1.68 -1.04 25.41
N ALA A 240 2.47 -1.96 25.98
CA ALA A 240 2.73 -3.26 25.38
C ALA A 240 1.44 -4.10 25.28
N GLY A 241 1.28 -4.84 24.18
CA GLY A 241 0.12 -5.72 23.97
C GLY A 241 -1.18 -4.97 23.68
N LYS A 242 -1.10 -3.73 23.16
CA LYS A 242 -2.24 -2.88 22.81
C LYS A 242 -2.04 -2.24 21.45
N LEU A 243 -3.14 -1.97 20.76
CA LEU A 243 -3.16 -0.97 19.69
C LEU A 243 -2.97 0.41 20.32
N ASN A 244 -1.83 1.05 20.05
CA ASN A 244 -1.50 2.36 20.57
C ASN A 244 -1.96 3.44 19.60
N VAL A 245 -2.83 4.33 20.05
CA VAL A 245 -3.38 5.42 19.24
C VAL A 245 -2.89 6.76 19.76
N LEU A 246 -2.18 7.51 18.91
CA LEU A 246 -1.81 8.90 19.16
C LEU A 246 -2.63 9.78 18.22
N THR A 247 -3.42 10.71 18.76
CA THR A 247 -4.03 11.78 17.95
C THR A 247 -3.27 13.07 18.18
N ILE A 248 -2.76 13.68 17.10
CA ILE A 248 -1.88 14.85 17.17
C ILE A 248 -2.13 15.80 16.01
N ASP A 249 -2.02 17.11 16.25
CA ASP A 249 -2.09 18.13 15.20
C ASP A 249 -0.79 18.15 14.37
N ALA A 250 -0.90 18.32 13.06
CA ALA A 250 0.22 18.32 12.12
C ALA A 250 1.30 19.35 12.49
N SER A 251 0.93 20.52 13.00
CA SER A 251 1.90 21.55 13.41
C SER A 251 2.65 21.15 14.68
N THR A 252 1.99 20.43 15.60
CA THR A 252 2.60 19.91 16.82
C THR A 252 3.54 18.76 16.49
N LEU A 253 3.11 17.84 15.62
CA LEU A 253 3.95 16.73 15.14
C LEU A 253 5.21 17.25 14.44
N GLY A 254 5.05 18.23 13.55
CA GLY A 254 6.15 18.80 12.77
C GLY A 254 7.17 19.59 13.59
N ALA A 255 6.84 20.00 14.81
CA ALA A 255 7.74 20.68 15.73
C ALA A 255 8.81 19.76 16.33
N PHE A 256 8.63 18.44 16.25
CA PHE A 256 9.59 17.48 16.78
C PHE A 256 10.75 17.23 15.80
N THR A 257 11.99 17.23 16.30
CA THR A 257 13.18 16.79 15.56
C THR A 257 13.22 15.27 15.44
N ALA A 258 12.70 14.55 16.43
CA ALA A 258 12.52 13.10 16.44
C ALA A 258 11.46 12.69 17.47
N LEU A 259 10.88 11.50 17.30
CA LEU A 259 10.08 10.81 18.32
C LEU A 259 10.86 9.60 18.83
N THR A 260 11.23 9.62 20.11
CA THR A 260 11.98 8.55 20.76
C THR A 260 11.06 7.72 21.66
N PHE A 261 11.04 6.40 21.46
CA PHE A 261 10.25 5.49 22.28
C PHE A 261 10.74 5.44 23.73
N ALA A 262 9.81 5.58 24.67
CA ALA A 262 10.06 5.53 26.12
C ALA A 262 9.94 4.08 26.65
N GLY A 263 10.82 3.20 26.16
CA GLY A 263 10.93 1.80 26.61
C GLY A 263 10.13 0.81 25.76
N VAL A 264 8.82 1.01 25.59
CA VAL A 264 7.99 0.15 24.72
C VAL A 264 8.06 0.64 23.28
N THR A 265 8.37 -0.25 22.34
CA THR A 265 8.48 0.01 20.90
C THR A 265 7.38 -0.70 20.10
N PRO A 266 7.06 -0.23 18.87
CA PRO A 266 6.14 -0.92 17.98
C PRO A 266 6.65 -2.33 17.62
N GLY A 267 5.72 -3.28 17.59
CA GLY A 267 5.98 -4.69 17.30
C GLY A 267 4.67 -5.47 17.27
N ASP A 268 4.76 -6.79 17.09
CA ASP A 268 3.60 -7.68 17.05
C ASP A 268 2.73 -7.53 18.31
N GLY A 269 1.46 -7.16 18.12
CA GLY A 269 0.50 -6.88 19.19
C GLY A 269 0.72 -5.56 19.93
N THR A 270 1.66 -4.72 19.48
CA THR A 270 1.94 -3.37 20.02
C THR A 270 2.01 -2.35 18.88
N GLU A 271 1.02 -2.34 18.00
CA GLU A 271 1.00 -1.43 16.85
C GLU A 271 0.81 0.03 17.28
N LEU A 272 1.34 0.96 16.49
CA LEU A 272 1.18 2.40 16.66
C LEU A 272 0.42 3.00 15.48
N VAL A 273 -0.69 3.66 15.78
CA VAL A 273 -1.45 4.49 14.85
C VAL A 273 -1.32 5.94 15.28
N VAL A 274 -0.83 6.79 14.38
CA VAL A 274 -0.79 8.24 14.56
C VAL A 274 -1.86 8.87 13.68
N ASN A 275 -2.98 9.26 14.29
CA ASN A 275 -4.04 10.03 13.65
C ASN A 275 -3.61 11.50 13.59
N VAL A 276 -3.27 11.97 12.39
CA VAL A 276 -2.82 13.36 12.19
C VAL A 276 -4.03 14.23 11.89
N THR A 277 -4.17 15.31 12.67
CA THR A 277 -5.25 16.29 12.53
C THR A 277 -4.68 17.64 12.07
N GLY A 278 -5.54 18.61 11.72
CA GLY A 278 -5.10 19.92 11.24
C GLY A 278 -4.38 19.87 9.89
N THR A 279 -4.63 18.83 9.11
CA THR A 279 -4.03 18.58 7.79
C THR A 279 -4.72 19.41 6.71
N GLY A 280 -3.95 19.99 5.80
CA GLY A 280 -4.45 20.85 4.71
C GLY A 280 -3.32 21.57 3.97
N GLY A 281 -2.17 20.92 3.88
CA GLY A 281 -0.91 21.52 3.45
C GLY A 281 0.22 20.52 3.62
N THR A 282 1.05 20.70 4.64
CA THR A 282 2.22 19.83 4.89
C THR A 282 2.10 19.11 6.22
N VAL A 283 2.37 17.79 6.20
CA VAL A 283 2.58 16.97 7.40
C VAL A 283 4.05 16.59 7.44
N ARG A 284 4.79 17.15 8.40
CA ARG A 284 6.18 16.75 8.64
C ARG A 284 6.22 15.60 9.62
N VAL A 285 6.61 14.43 9.14
CA VAL A 285 6.81 13.21 9.92
C VAL A 285 8.22 13.24 10.52
N PRO A 286 8.36 13.30 11.86
CA PRO A 286 9.66 13.18 12.51
C PRO A 286 10.16 11.72 12.44
N PRO A 287 11.48 11.50 12.32
CA PRO A 287 12.03 10.15 12.38
C PRO A 287 11.77 9.51 13.74
N LEU A 288 11.47 8.21 13.73
CA LEU A 288 11.33 7.41 14.94
C LEU A 288 12.70 6.96 15.44
N ARG A 289 12.90 6.92 16.76
CA ARG A 289 14.17 6.58 17.41
C ARG A 289 13.95 5.65 18.60
N GLY A 290 14.94 4.80 18.86
CA GLY A 290 14.90 3.78 19.90
C GLY A 290 16.19 2.96 19.92
N ALA A 291 16.34 2.12 20.93
CA ALA A 291 17.57 1.33 21.12
C ALA A 291 17.83 0.35 19.96
N ASP A 292 16.77 -0.17 19.34
CA ASP A 292 16.84 -1.17 18.26
C ASP A 292 17.21 -0.56 16.89
N MET A 293 17.18 0.77 16.76
CA MET A 293 17.57 1.50 15.54
C MET A 293 18.32 2.78 15.93
N PRO A 294 19.61 2.66 16.34
CA PRO A 294 20.41 3.79 16.82
C PRO A 294 20.83 4.77 15.70
N GLY A 295 20.56 4.45 14.43
CA GLY A 295 20.94 5.23 13.25
C GLY A 295 19.90 5.13 12.13
N GLN A 296 20.32 5.44 10.90
CA GLN A 296 19.52 5.15 9.71
C GLN A 296 19.54 3.63 9.44
N PRO A 297 18.46 3.05 8.92
CA PRO A 297 18.42 1.63 8.57
C PRO A 297 19.46 1.27 7.51
N ASP A 298 19.92 0.03 7.59
CA ASP A 298 20.83 -0.56 6.62
C ASP A 298 20.55 -2.07 6.50
N ALA A 299 21.23 -2.74 5.56
CA ALA A 299 21.04 -4.17 5.32
C ALA A 299 21.32 -5.07 6.56
N THR A 300 22.07 -4.58 7.55
CA THR A 300 22.37 -5.28 8.81
C THR A 300 21.47 -4.84 9.97
N HIS A 301 20.81 -3.69 9.85
CA HIS A 301 19.88 -3.11 10.81
C HIS A 301 18.62 -2.64 10.07
N PRO A 302 17.76 -3.56 9.59
CA PRO A 302 16.51 -3.17 8.92
C PRO A 302 15.61 -2.43 9.90
N ASN A 303 14.69 -1.60 9.40
CA ASN A 303 13.75 -0.91 10.27
C ASN A 303 12.80 -1.89 10.97
N PRO A 304 12.88 -2.06 12.30
CA PRO A 304 12.08 -3.07 12.99
C PRO A 304 10.65 -2.61 13.24
N TRP A 305 10.35 -1.31 13.11
CA TRP A 305 9.08 -0.72 13.48
C TRP A 305 8.16 -0.46 12.29
N ALA A 306 8.71 -0.31 11.09
CA ALA A 306 7.96 0.06 9.89
C ALA A 306 6.68 -0.77 9.66
N PRO A 307 6.67 -2.11 9.83
CA PRO A 307 5.43 -2.88 9.68
C PRO A 307 4.33 -2.52 10.69
N TYR A 308 4.68 -1.96 11.84
CA TYR A 308 3.78 -1.78 12.99
C TYR A 308 3.40 -0.31 13.23
N VAL A 309 3.77 0.60 12.33
CA VAL A 309 3.46 2.03 12.43
C VAL A 309 2.55 2.45 11.28
N THR A 310 1.50 3.21 11.60
CA THR A 310 0.61 3.85 10.62
C THR A 310 0.50 5.35 10.86
N TRP A 311 0.73 6.13 9.83
CA TRP A 311 0.38 7.55 9.73
C TRP A 311 -0.98 7.68 9.06
N ASN A 312 -2.03 7.83 9.86
CA ASN A 312 -3.39 7.92 9.36
C ASN A 312 -3.73 9.37 9.03
N LEU A 313 -3.89 9.63 7.73
CA LEU A 313 -4.23 10.93 7.14
C LEU A 313 -5.66 10.95 6.59
N THR A 314 -6.49 9.96 6.91
CA THR A 314 -7.88 9.88 6.41
C THR A 314 -8.65 11.18 6.71
N GLY A 315 -9.26 11.75 5.68
CA GLY A 315 -9.97 13.02 5.73
C GLY A 315 -9.10 14.27 5.55
N ALA A 316 -7.82 14.13 5.20
CA ALA A 316 -6.88 15.26 5.11
C ALA A 316 -7.00 16.14 3.85
N GLY A 317 -7.78 15.74 2.84
CA GLY A 317 -7.93 16.47 1.58
C GLY A 317 -6.67 16.37 0.70
N THR A 318 -5.98 17.49 0.45
CA THR A 318 -4.70 17.49 -0.26
C THR A 318 -3.56 17.68 0.74
N THR A 319 -2.57 16.80 0.73
CA THR A 319 -1.47 16.82 1.72
C THR A 319 -0.12 16.47 1.10
N THR A 320 0.92 17.20 1.49
CA THR A 320 2.32 16.86 1.25
C THR A 320 2.94 16.28 2.52
N VAL A 321 3.47 15.06 2.45
CA VAL A 321 4.27 14.46 3.52
C VAL A 321 5.74 14.83 3.31
N THR A 322 6.38 15.29 4.39
CA THR A 322 7.83 15.53 4.47
C THR A 322 8.41 14.79 5.67
N GLY A 323 9.71 14.49 5.67
CA GLY A 323 10.40 13.89 6.82
C GLY A 323 11.76 13.33 6.42
N ASP A 324 12.72 13.30 7.34
CA ASP A 324 14.08 12.78 7.05
C ASP A 324 14.09 11.25 6.85
N LEU A 325 13.08 10.57 7.38
CA LEU A 325 12.74 9.17 7.16
C LEU A 325 11.29 8.97 7.60
N VAL A 326 10.43 8.50 6.70
CA VAL A 326 9.05 8.16 7.00
C VAL A 326 8.97 6.66 7.30
N THR A 327 8.99 6.32 8.60
CA THR A 327 8.85 4.93 9.07
C THR A 327 7.38 4.57 9.22
N GLY A 328 6.92 3.58 8.45
CA GLY A 328 5.58 3.01 8.54
C GLY A 328 4.66 3.32 7.36
N THR A 329 3.44 2.81 7.46
CA THR A 329 2.43 2.96 6.42
C THR A 329 1.83 4.36 6.42
N ILE A 330 1.79 5.03 5.26
CA ILE A 330 0.99 6.23 5.06
C ILE A 330 -0.40 5.78 4.60
N LEU A 331 -1.40 5.90 5.49
CA LEU A 331 -2.79 5.58 5.19
C LEU A 331 -3.56 6.86 4.88
N ALA A 332 -3.77 7.13 3.59
CA ALA A 332 -4.39 8.35 3.09
C ALA A 332 -5.45 8.06 2.00
N PRO A 333 -6.40 7.12 2.24
CA PRO A 333 -7.22 6.49 1.20
C PRO A 333 -8.16 7.46 0.47
N ASP A 334 -8.47 8.62 1.04
CA ASP A 334 -9.29 9.69 0.45
C ASP A 334 -8.50 10.99 0.20
N VAL A 335 -7.16 10.91 0.20
CA VAL A 335 -6.25 12.07 0.17
C VAL A 335 -5.48 12.13 -1.15
N ASP A 336 -5.45 13.32 -1.75
CA ASP A 336 -4.53 13.63 -2.85
C ASP A 336 -3.14 13.89 -2.25
N LEU A 337 -2.29 12.87 -2.27
CA LEU A 337 -1.04 12.80 -1.53
C LEU A 337 0.14 13.21 -2.41
N THR A 338 1.03 14.03 -1.86
CA THR A 338 2.39 14.25 -2.37
C THR A 338 3.40 13.75 -1.35
N VAL A 339 4.40 12.98 -1.77
CA VAL A 339 5.59 12.68 -0.98
C VAL A 339 6.75 13.55 -1.49
N ASP A 340 7.33 14.35 -0.59
CA ASP A 340 8.42 15.25 -0.94
C ASP A 340 9.70 14.51 -1.34
N ALA A 341 10.55 15.19 -2.12
CA ALA A 341 11.76 14.60 -2.71
C ALA A 341 12.76 14.09 -1.68
N ASN A 342 12.81 14.71 -0.49
CA ASN A 342 13.75 14.34 0.57
C ASN A 342 13.06 13.53 1.67
N SER A 343 12.10 12.69 1.31
CA SER A 343 11.29 11.93 2.26
C SER A 343 11.26 10.46 1.90
N PRO A 344 12.38 9.74 2.13
CA PRO A 344 12.40 8.30 1.91
C PRO A 344 11.36 7.63 2.81
N VAL A 345 10.67 6.64 2.26
CA VAL A 345 9.60 5.91 2.94
C VAL A 345 10.04 4.49 3.16
N GLU A 346 9.98 4.02 4.40
CA GLU A 346 10.09 2.61 4.74
C GLU A 346 8.73 2.14 5.22
N GLY A 347 7.94 1.58 4.31
CA GLY A 347 6.52 1.42 4.55
C GLY A 347 5.71 1.00 3.35
N GLN A 348 4.41 1.20 3.49
CA GLN A 348 3.40 1.10 2.46
C GLN A 348 2.76 2.48 2.25
N ILE A 349 2.29 2.76 1.05
CA ILE A 349 1.52 3.98 0.74
C ILE A 349 0.16 3.57 0.23
N VAL A 350 -0.89 4.06 0.89
CA VAL A 350 -2.28 3.94 0.44
C VAL A 350 -2.82 5.34 0.22
N ALA A 351 -3.22 5.69 -1.01
CA ALA A 351 -3.65 7.06 -1.33
C ALA A 351 -4.81 7.10 -2.33
N LYS A 352 -5.57 8.20 -2.34
CA LYS A 352 -6.54 8.44 -3.43
C LYS A 352 -5.83 8.75 -4.74
N SER A 353 -4.87 9.67 -4.71
CA SER A 353 -3.94 9.98 -5.80
C SER A 353 -2.55 10.22 -5.22
N LEU A 354 -1.50 9.98 -6.00
CA LEU A 354 -0.12 10.07 -5.51
C LEU A 354 0.78 10.87 -6.46
N VAL A 355 1.60 11.74 -5.89
CA VAL A 355 2.76 12.35 -6.53
C VAL A 355 4.01 12.07 -5.69
N THR A 356 5.04 11.45 -6.27
CA THR A 356 6.37 11.35 -5.65
C THR A 356 7.31 12.36 -6.31
N ARG A 357 8.12 13.09 -5.53
CA ARG A 357 9.01 14.15 -6.05
C ARG A 357 10.50 13.80 -6.05
N GLY A 358 10.85 12.61 -5.58
CA GLY A 358 12.24 12.15 -5.37
C GLY A 358 12.28 11.05 -4.31
N GLY A 359 13.49 10.66 -3.91
CA GLY A 359 13.71 9.74 -2.80
C GLY A 359 13.47 8.29 -3.17
N GLU A 360 13.46 7.43 -2.15
CA GLU A 360 13.31 5.99 -2.28
C GLU A 360 12.12 5.51 -1.45
N ILE A 361 11.46 4.46 -1.92
CA ILE A 361 10.37 3.80 -1.21
C ILE A 361 10.78 2.35 -1.01
N HIS A 362 11.00 1.95 0.24
CA HIS A 362 11.35 0.60 0.63
C HIS A 362 10.12 -0.10 1.21
N GLN A 363 9.79 -1.27 0.66
CA GLN A 363 8.64 -2.06 1.09
C GLN A 363 8.72 -2.51 2.56
N TYR A 364 7.77 -2.02 3.35
CA TYR A 364 7.37 -2.62 4.62
C TYR A 364 5.85 -2.64 4.69
N LEU A 365 5.25 -3.82 4.49
CA LEU A 365 3.81 -3.97 4.57
C LEU A 365 3.33 -3.85 6.01
N ALA A 366 2.17 -3.23 6.20
CA ALA A 366 1.55 -3.15 7.51
C ALA A 366 1.26 -4.56 8.05
N ALA A 367 1.70 -4.81 9.27
CA ALA A 367 1.38 -6.03 9.98
C ALA A 367 -0.12 -6.06 10.31
N SER A 368 -0.74 -7.18 9.99
CA SER A 368 -2.16 -7.37 10.23
C SER A 368 -2.41 -7.81 11.66
N SER A 369 -2.78 -6.89 12.53
CA SER A 369 -3.43 -7.19 13.81
C SER A 369 -4.87 -6.68 13.79
N CYS A 370 -5.77 -7.37 14.49
CA CYS A 370 -7.14 -6.94 14.68
C CYS A 370 -7.49 -6.99 16.17
N THR A 371 -7.99 -5.88 16.69
CA THR A 371 -8.49 -5.76 18.05
C THR A 371 -10.00 -5.62 18.01
N THR A 372 -10.71 -6.51 18.72
CA THR A 372 -12.15 -6.38 18.93
C THR A 372 -12.38 -5.89 20.35
N PRO A 373 -13.14 -4.80 20.57
CA PRO A 373 -13.54 -4.42 21.92
C PRO A 373 -14.33 -5.57 22.57
N PRO A 374 -14.18 -5.79 23.89
CA PRO A 374 -15.02 -6.74 24.59
C PRO A 374 -16.46 -6.19 24.65
N PRO A 375 -17.48 -7.06 24.52
CA PRO A 375 -18.87 -6.62 24.47
C PRO A 375 -19.21 -5.78 25.70
N THR A 376 -19.69 -4.57 25.46
CA THR A 376 -20.26 -3.72 26.52
C THR A 376 -21.33 -4.54 27.26
N PRO A 377 -21.23 -4.69 28.60
CA PRO A 377 -22.20 -5.49 29.35
C PRO A 377 -23.60 -4.90 29.14
N THR A 378 -24.48 -5.67 28.51
CA THR A 378 -25.89 -5.30 28.41
C THR A 378 -26.45 -5.27 29.83
N GLU A 379 -26.78 -4.09 30.34
CA GLU A 379 -27.55 -3.99 31.58
C GLU A 379 -28.85 -4.77 31.36
N THR A 380 -28.97 -5.92 32.02
CA THR A 380 -30.21 -6.68 32.01
C THR A 380 -31.20 -5.85 32.80
N THR A 381 -32.05 -5.09 32.12
CA THR A 381 -33.19 -4.43 32.73
C THR A 381 -34.12 -5.55 33.19
N THR A 382 -33.98 -5.94 34.45
CA THR A 382 -34.96 -6.81 35.09
C THR A 382 -36.25 -6.00 35.14
N THR A 383 -37.18 -6.30 34.24
CA THR A 383 -38.54 -5.77 34.33
C THR A 383 -39.06 -6.21 35.70
N PRO A 384 -39.43 -5.27 36.60
CA PRO A 384 -39.96 -5.66 37.90
C PRO A 384 -41.19 -6.53 37.67
N ALA A 385 -41.23 -7.68 38.34
CA ALA A 385 -42.35 -8.61 38.25
C ALA A 385 -43.66 -7.83 38.52
N PRO A 386 -44.73 -8.05 37.72
CA PRO A 386 -45.98 -7.35 37.92
C PRO A 386 -46.48 -7.62 39.35
N THR A 387 -46.77 -6.55 40.09
CA THR A 387 -47.41 -6.64 41.40
C THR A 387 -48.71 -7.45 41.24
N PRO A 388 -48.93 -8.52 42.03
CA PRO A 388 -50.13 -9.33 41.89
C PRO A 388 -51.35 -8.45 42.16
N THR A 389 -52.21 -8.31 41.15
CA THR A 389 -53.54 -7.72 41.33
C THR A 389 -54.44 -8.84 41.83
N ASP A 390 -55.12 -8.61 42.96
CA ASP A 390 -56.11 -9.50 43.56
C ASP A 390 -57.10 -9.99 42.51
N THR A 391 -57.05 -11.29 42.21
CA THR A 391 -58.02 -11.93 41.32
C THR A 391 -59.17 -12.49 42.16
N THR A 392 -60.38 -12.10 41.75
CA THR A 392 -61.67 -12.61 42.21
C THR A 392 -61.72 -14.14 42.10
N PRO A 393 -62.32 -14.88 43.06
CA PRO A 393 -62.33 -16.34 43.03
C PRO A 393 -63.16 -16.86 41.84
N ALA A 394 -62.55 -17.78 41.08
CA ALA A 394 -63.18 -18.48 39.96
C ALA A 394 -64.21 -19.53 40.44
N PRO A 395 -65.28 -19.79 39.67
CA PRO A 395 -66.29 -20.79 40.01
C PRO A 395 -65.78 -22.22 39.83
N THR A 396 -66.33 -23.10 40.66
CA THR A 396 -66.07 -24.54 40.81
C THR A 396 -66.10 -25.33 39.48
N PRO A 397 -65.13 -26.23 39.21
CA PRO A 397 -65.14 -27.07 38.02
C PRO A 397 -66.17 -28.19 38.14
N THR A 398 -66.89 -28.45 37.04
CA THR A 398 -67.77 -29.61 36.85
C THR A 398 -67.01 -30.72 36.14
N ASP A 399 -67.20 -31.95 36.62
CA ASP A 399 -66.65 -33.21 36.08
C ASP A 399 -66.90 -33.41 34.57
N THR A 400 -65.85 -33.79 33.84
CA THR A 400 -65.98 -34.60 32.62
C THR A 400 -64.77 -35.53 32.41
N THR A 401 -65.06 -36.82 32.50
CA THR A 401 -64.70 -37.98 31.65
C THR A 401 -63.23 -38.21 31.21
N PRO A 402 -62.66 -39.43 31.42
CA PRO A 402 -61.29 -39.75 31.02
C PRO A 402 -61.16 -40.07 29.51
N ALA A 403 -60.09 -39.55 28.91
CA ALA A 403 -59.68 -39.81 27.52
C ALA A 403 -58.88 -41.13 27.39
N PRO A 404 -58.95 -41.82 26.24
CA PRO A 404 -58.35 -43.14 26.04
C PRO A 404 -56.84 -43.11 25.77
N THR A 405 -56.23 -44.25 26.10
CA THR A 405 -54.82 -44.64 26.05
C THR A 405 -54.16 -44.49 24.66
N PRO A 406 -52.89 -44.04 24.55
CA PRO A 406 -52.18 -44.01 23.28
C PRO A 406 -51.67 -45.40 22.87
N SER A 407 -51.94 -45.78 21.61
CA SER A 407 -51.40 -46.97 20.94
C SER A 407 -50.10 -46.61 20.23
N GLY A 408 -49.10 -47.51 20.33
CA GLY A 408 -47.74 -47.28 19.86
C GLY A 408 -47.57 -47.28 18.35
N THR A 409 -46.62 -46.48 17.87
CA THR A 409 -46.13 -46.53 16.49
C THR A 409 -44.66 -46.88 16.48
N THR A 410 -44.38 -47.95 15.74
CA THR A 410 -43.10 -48.62 15.51
C THR A 410 -42.05 -47.74 14.84
N THR A 411 -40.82 -47.86 15.33
CA THR A 411 -39.56 -47.34 14.76
C THR A 411 -39.24 -47.98 13.41
N THR A 412 -38.90 -47.16 12.40
CA THR A 412 -38.30 -47.61 11.13
C THR A 412 -36.78 -47.44 11.19
N PRO A 413 -35.95 -48.44 10.82
CA PRO A 413 -34.50 -48.34 10.87
C PRO A 413 -33.89 -47.42 9.79
N ALA A 414 -32.86 -46.67 10.16
CA ALA A 414 -32.07 -45.81 9.29
C ALA A 414 -31.20 -46.62 8.30
N GLN A 415 -31.15 -46.17 7.05
CA GLN A 415 -30.28 -46.65 5.98
C GLN A 415 -28.90 -45.99 6.07
N PRO A 416 -27.78 -46.73 5.91
CA PRO A 416 -26.45 -46.13 5.93
C PRO A 416 -26.10 -45.52 4.56
N THR A 417 -25.77 -44.24 4.53
CA THR A 417 -25.14 -43.59 3.37
C THR A 417 -23.63 -43.72 3.47
N THR A 418 -23.03 -44.34 2.45
CA THR A 418 -21.60 -44.58 2.29
C THR A 418 -20.85 -43.34 1.80
N THR A 419 -19.78 -43.00 2.51
CA THR A 419 -18.73 -42.03 2.15
C THR A 419 -17.96 -42.47 0.89
N PRO A 420 -17.76 -41.61 -0.14
CA PRO A 420 -16.80 -41.89 -1.21
C PRO A 420 -15.37 -41.56 -0.76
N ALA A 421 -14.45 -42.51 -0.97
CA ALA A 421 -13.00 -42.35 -0.79
C ALA A 421 -12.36 -41.52 -1.92
N PRO A 422 -11.23 -40.84 -1.67
CA PRO A 422 -10.54 -40.05 -2.69
C PRO A 422 -9.86 -40.94 -3.73
N SER A 423 -10.05 -40.61 -5.01
CA SER A 423 -9.39 -41.24 -6.14
C SER A 423 -8.01 -40.61 -6.36
N SER A 424 -6.96 -41.37 -6.10
CA SER A 424 -5.58 -41.05 -6.49
C SER A 424 -5.29 -41.54 -7.91
N THR A 425 -5.26 -40.63 -8.88
CA THR A 425 -4.71 -40.88 -10.21
C THR A 425 -3.32 -40.27 -10.31
N THR A 426 -2.30 -41.08 -10.04
CA THR A 426 -0.92 -40.82 -10.43
C THR A 426 -0.75 -41.16 -11.91
N THR A 427 -0.57 -40.13 -12.75
CA THR A 427 -0.10 -40.32 -14.13
C THR A 427 1.33 -39.81 -14.20
N SER A 428 2.27 -40.76 -14.26
CA SER A 428 3.69 -40.53 -14.50
C SER A 428 3.90 -40.15 -15.97
N PRO A 429 4.59 -39.03 -16.29
CA PRO A 429 5.13 -38.84 -17.63
C PRO A 429 6.43 -39.64 -17.81
N ALA A 430 6.60 -40.20 -19.01
CA ALA A 430 7.75 -40.98 -19.44
C ALA A 430 9.03 -40.11 -19.54
N PRO A 431 10.23 -40.69 -19.40
CA PRO A 431 11.49 -39.94 -19.48
C PRO A 431 11.79 -39.53 -20.93
N VAL A 432 12.00 -38.24 -21.16
CA VAL A 432 12.53 -37.69 -22.41
C VAL A 432 14.05 -37.83 -22.40
N ALA A 433 14.60 -38.37 -23.50
CA ALA A 433 16.03 -38.55 -23.71
C ALA A 433 16.79 -37.20 -23.78
N PRO A 434 18.06 -37.14 -23.34
CA PRO A 434 18.83 -35.91 -23.40
C PRO A 434 19.22 -35.59 -24.85
N VAL A 435 18.80 -34.41 -25.33
CA VAL A 435 19.35 -33.80 -26.54
C VAL A 435 20.66 -33.10 -26.19
N THR A 436 21.73 -33.54 -26.84
CA THR A 436 23.05 -32.90 -26.81
C THR A 436 22.97 -31.56 -27.56
N SER A 437 23.10 -30.44 -26.84
CA SER A 437 23.32 -29.13 -27.46
C SER A 437 24.82 -28.85 -27.55
N SER A 438 25.30 -28.70 -28.77
CA SER A 438 26.67 -28.35 -29.14
C SER A 438 26.93 -26.88 -28.88
N THR A 439 27.95 -26.57 -28.07
CA THR A 439 28.61 -25.27 -27.97
C THR A 439 29.14 -24.77 -29.31
N PRO A 440 28.81 -23.54 -29.76
CA PRO A 440 29.69 -22.79 -30.64
C PRO A 440 30.67 -21.95 -29.83
N THR A 441 31.93 -22.33 -29.91
CA THR A 441 33.10 -21.54 -29.54
C THR A 441 33.17 -20.31 -30.43
N THR A 442 33.24 -19.10 -29.87
CA THR A 442 33.65 -17.91 -30.63
C THR A 442 34.96 -17.39 -30.03
N GLU A 443 36.04 -17.57 -30.78
CA GLU A 443 37.30 -16.84 -30.62
C GLU A 443 37.03 -15.34 -30.82
N VAL A 444 37.45 -14.51 -29.86
CA VAL A 444 37.65 -13.08 -30.11
C VAL A 444 39.15 -12.83 -30.19
N LEU A 445 39.60 -12.59 -31.42
CA LEU A 445 40.92 -12.08 -31.74
C LEU A 445 41.00 -10.59 -31.34
N ALA A 446 42.02 -10.25 -30.57
CA ALA A 446 42.42 -8.88 -30.31
C ALA A 446 43.07 -8.26 -31.56
N THR A 447 42.74 -7.02 -31.90
CA THR A 447 43.65 -6.05 -32.54
C THR A 447 43.20 -4.63 -32.23
N GLY A 448 44.15 -3.81 -31.79
CA GLY A 448 43.93 -2.45 -31.29
C GLY A 448 43.89 -1.35 -32.35
N GLY A 449 43.44 -0.17 -31.93
CA GLY A 449 43.47 1.06 -32.73
C GLY A 449 42.77 2.25 -32.03
N THR A 450 43.56 3.03 -31.30
CA THR A 450 43.44 4.45 -30.85
C THR A 450 42.22 5.33 -31.23
N ALA A 451 41.44 5.74 -30.20
CA ALA A 451 40.88 7.07 -29.75
C ALA A 451 40.62 8.26 -30.74
N PRO A 452 39.77 9.29 -30.43
CA PRO A 452 39.22 9.72 -29.11
C PRO A 452 37.75 10.26 -29.01
N SER A 453 37.30 10.35 -27.74
CA SER A 453 36.39 11.32 -27.06
C SER A 453 34.92 11.54 -27.45
N SER A 454 34.01 11.12 -26.57
CA SER A 454 33.00 11.92 -25.82
C SER A 454 32.13 10.92 -25.03
N GLY A 455 32.09 10.92 -23.70
CA GLY A 455 31.34 11.87 -22.88
C GLY A 455 29.99 11.24 -22.51
N GLY A 456 29.96 10.36 -21.51
CA GLY A 456 28.74 9.69 -21.04
C GLY A 456 29.04 8.86 -19.79
N SER A 457 28.99 9.52 -18.64
CA SER A 457 29.17 8.93 -17.32
C SER A 457 28.00 8.00 -17.01
N LEU A 458 28.28 6.72 -16.75
CA LEU A 458 27.31 5.81 -16.14
C LEU A 458 27.11 6.22 -14.67
N ALA A 459 25.86 6.20 -14.22
CA ALA A 459 25.50 6.44 -12.84
C ALA A 459 25.96 5.26 -11.97
N THR A 460 26.93 5.53 -11.09
CA THR A 460 27.31 4.64 -10.00
C THR A 460 26.22 4.74 -8.93
N THR A 461 25.31 3.78 -8.86
CA THR A 461 24.42 3.63 -7.69
C THR A 461 25.23 3.03 -6.55
N GLY A 462 25.12 3.67 -5.38
CA GLY A 462 25.95 3.41 -4.21
C GLY A 462 25.55 2.12 -3.49
N ALA A 463 26.16 1.00 -3.86
CA ALA A 463 26.31 -0.12 -2.95
C ALA A 463 27.60 0.07 -2.13
N SER A 464 27.45 0.38 -0.85
CA SER A 464 28.56 0.47 0.10
C SER A 464 29.16 -0.92 0.34
N VAL A 465 30.16 -1.31 -0.45
CA VAL A 465 30.99 -2.49 -0.14
C VAL A 465 32.01 -2.10 0.94
N VAL A 466 31.59 -2.15 2.20
CA VAL A 466 32.49 -2.22 3.37
C VAL A 466 32.52 -3.68 3.80
N GLY A 467 33.31 -4.55 3.15
CA GLY A 467 34.69 -4.87 3.52
C GLY A 467 34.82 -6.41 3.55
N PRO A 468 35.92 -6.99 3.04
CA PRO A 468 37.19 -6.87 3.75
C PRO A 468 38.32 -6.38 2.84
N LEU A 469 38.54 -5.07 2.80
CA LEU A 469 39.80 -4.47 2.35
C LEU A 469 40.73 -4.24 3.55
N VAL A 470 41.19 -5.34 4.17
CA VAL A 470 42.37 -5.33 5.04
C VAL A 470 43.54 -6.15 4.46
N ALA A 471 43.36 -6.80 3.29
CA ALA A 471 44.46 -7.53 2.63
C ALA A 471 45.20 -6.75 1.52
N GLY A 472 44.73 -5.56 1.13
CA GLY A 472 45.26 -4.84 -0.05
C GLY A 472 46.37 -3.80 0.22
N ALA A 473 46.43 -3.23 1.43
CA ALA A 473 47.41 -2.18 1.75
C ALA A 473 48.75 -2.72 2.30
N ALA A 474 48.80 -3.99 2.72
CA ALA A 474 50.05 -4.65 3.12
C ALA A 474 50.89 -5.16 1.93
N LEU A 475 50.27 -5.37 0.75
CA LEU A 475 50.98 -5.89 -0.43
C LEU A 475 51.70 -4.80 -1.25
N VAL A 476 51.23 -3.54 -1.21
CA VAL A 476 51.92 -2.43 -1.91
C VAL A 476 53.11 -1.91 -1.09
N VAL A 477 53.04 -1.96 0.24
CA VAL A 477 54.18 -1.62 1.12
C VAL A 477 55.19 -2.79 1.19
N GLY A 478 54.73 -4.04 1.21
CA GLY A 478 55.60 -5.24 1.18
C GLY A 478 56.37 -5.40 -0.14
N GLY A 479 55.74 -5.10 -1.28
CA GLY A 479 56.38 -5.17 -2.61
C GLY A 479 57.50 -4.14 -2.81
N LEU A 480 57.36 -2.94 -2.21
CA LEU A 480 58.36 -1.88 -2.29
C LEU A 480 59.59 -2.16 -1.41
N VAL A 481 59.41 -2.84 -0.27
CA VAL A 481 60.52 -3.26 0.61
C VAL A 481 61.31 -4.42 -0.01
N LEU A 482 60.66 -5.39 -0.66
CA LEU A 482 61.34 -6.50 -1.35
C LEU A 482 62.13 -6.05 -2.59
N LEU A 483 61.68 -5.03 -3.31
CA LEU A 483 62.43 -4.43 -4.43
C LEU A 483 63.65 -3.60 -3.96
N LEU A 484 63.58 -2.98 -2.78
CA LEU A 484 64.70 -2.22 -2.20
C LEU A 484 65.77 -3.13 -1.57
N VAL A 485 65.39 -4.27 -0.98
CA VAL A 485 66.34 -5.26 -0.44
C VAL A 485 67.08 -5.99 -1.57
N ARG A 486 66.40 -6.33 -2.68
CA ARG A 486 67.04 -7.01 -3.82
C ARG A 486 68.03 -6.13 -4.59
N ARG A 487 67.89 -4.80 -4.51
CA ARG A 487 68.83 -3.84 -5.13
C ARG A 487 70.12 -3.61 -4.32
N ARG A 488 70.14 -4.00 -3.04
CA ARG A 488 71.33 -3.89 -2.16
C ARG A 488 72.23 -5.13 -2.16
N SER A 489 71.71 -6.32 -2.48
CA SER A 489 72.52 -7.55 -2.62
C SER A 489 73.19 -7.74 -3.99
N ALA A 490 73.03 -6.80 -4.93
CA ALA A 490 73.68 -6.86 -6.26
C ALA A 490 74.85 -5.86 -6.41
N ARG A 491 75.32 -5.24 -5.32
CA ARG A 491 76.49 -4.34 -5.30
C ARG A 491 77.35 -4.52 -4.03
N GLY A 492 77.50 -5.76 -3.56
CA GLY A 492 78.42 -6.14 -2.49
C GLY A 492 79.08 -7.45 -2.83
#